data_AF-A0AAV5V0M0-F1
#
_entry.id   AF-A0AAV5V0M0-F1
#
_cell.length_a   1.000
_cell.length_b   1.000
_cell.length_c   1.000
_cell.angle_alpha   90.00
_cell.angle_beta   90.00
_cell.angle_gamma   90.00
#
_symmetry.space_group_name_H-M   'P 1'
#
loop_
_entity.id
_entity.type
_entity.pdbx_description
1 polymer ?
#
loop_
_entity_poly.entity_id
_entity_poly.type
_entity_poly.pdbx_seq_one_letter_code
_entity_poly.pdbx_strand_id
1 'polypeptide(L)'
;MKNCFEEHHFLNEYAQQFMHAYPDSPKISLVWASCLGHDFANKPFHADADYLEFFKRNRAELDNSFLFFMGDHGLRFGKITETSIGQLDINNPMMIVSVPRRLRSDATLMANLNTNSHQLLSSFDVHATLVDILDSFNDTTKPDFSETTPKKELKGSSFLRPLPMGDRNCKTLPIPFQYCICRVEKENV
;
A
#
# COMPACT_ATOMS: atom_id res chain seq x y z
N MET A 1 -24.76 18.34 11.94
CA MET A 1 -24.34 19.33 10.92
C MET A 1 -24.21 18.60 9.60
N LYS A 2 -24.88 19.06 8.53
CA LYS A 2 -24.60 18.61 7.17
C LYS A 2 -23.57 19.58 6.59
N ASN A 3 -22.37 19.11 6.32
CA ASN A 3 -21.36 19.91 5.62
C ASN A 3 -21.82 20.10 4.16
N CYS A 4 -21.46 21.22 3.53
CA CYS A 4 -21.78 21.49 2.13
C CYS A 4 -20.80 20.84 1.14
N PHE A 5 -19.89 20.00 1.62
CA PHE A 5 -18.86 19.32 0.84
C PHE A 5 -18.75 17.85 1.29
N GLU A 6 -18.32 16.99 0.39
CA GLU A 6 -18.07 15.57 0.68
C GLU A 6 -16.73 15.39 1.43
N GLU A 7 -16.65 14.40 2.32
CA GLU A 7 -15.52 14.28 3.25
C GLU A 7 -14.16 14.09 2.55
N HIS A 8 -14.14 13.41 1.40
CA HIS A 8 -12.91 13.19 0.63
C HIS A 8 -12.39 14.45 -0.05
N HIS A 9 -13.25 15.43 -0.37
CA HIS A 9 -12.79 16.72 -0.92
C HIS A 9 -11.91 17.46 0.07
N PHE A 10 -12.36 17.58 1.32
CA PHE A 10 -11.58 18.23 2.37
C PHE A 10 -10.27 17.49 2.65
N LEU A 11 -10.30 16.16 2.70
CA LEU A 11 -9.11 15.35 2.92
C LEU A 11 -8.09 15.53 1.80
N ASN A 12 -8.53 15.53 0.55
CA ASN A 12 -7.68 15.72 -0.63
C ASN A 12 -7.11 17.15 -0.68
N GLU A 13 -7.91 18.17 -0.38
CA GLU A 13 -7.44 19.56 -0.29
C GLU A 13 -6.36 19.73 0.78
N TYR A 14 -6.56 19.14 1.96
CA TYR A 14 -5.57 19.21 3.03
C TYR A 14 -4.29 18.45 2.68
N ALA A 15 -4.40 17.26 2.08
CA ALA A 15 -3.25 16.50 1.58
C ALA A 15 -2.46 17.31 0.55
N GLN A 16 -3.14 18.00 -0.38
CA GLN A 16 -2.50 18.86 -1.37
C GLN A 16 -1.77 20.05 -0.72
N GLN A 17 -2.38 20.71 0.26
CA GLN A 17 -1.70 21.79 1.00
C GLN A 17 -0.42 21.28 1.68
N PHE A 18 -0.46 20.09 2.29
CA PHE A 18 0.73 19.49 2.89
C PHE A 18 1.82 19.14 1.87
N MET A 19 1.45 18.65 0.68
CA MET A 19 2.40 18.36 -0.39
C MET A 19 3.23 19.60 -0.78
N HIS A 20 2.57 20.76 -0.89
CA HIS A 20 3.18 22.03 -1.30
C HIS A 20 3.81 22.83 -0.14
N ALA A 21 3.54 22.48 1.11
CA ALA A 21 4.26 23.05 2.25
C ALA A 21 5.75 22.64 2.19
N TYR A 22 6.66 23.36 2.83
CA TYR A 22 8.08 22.96 2.99
C TYR A 22 8.73 22.31 1.74
N PRO A 23 8.82 23.01 0.59
CA PRO A 23 9.20 22.41 -0.69
C PRO A 23 10.58 21.72 -0.66
N ASP A 24 11.51 22.24 0.14
CA ASP A 24 12.89 21.75 0.21
C ASP A 24 13.12 20.72 1.35
N SER A 25 12.06 20.22 1.97
CA SER A 25 12.15 19.24 3.07
C SER A 25 11.59 17.88 2.66
N PRO A 26 12.26 16.76 2.99
CA PRO A 26 11.65 15.43 2.87
C PRO A 26 10.36 15.34 3.68
N LYS A 27 9.36 14.66 3.12
CA LYS A 27 8.02 14.52 3.74
C LYS A 27 7.59 13.07 3.79
N ILE A 28 6.84 12.76 4.82
CA ILE A 28 6.02 11.56 4.92
C ILE A 28 4.60 11.98 5.29
N SER A 29 3.61 11.41 4.62
CA SER A 29 2.20 11.65 4.91
C SER A 29 1.46 10.32 4.95
N LEU A 30 0.61 10.17 5.97
CA LEU A 30 -0.38 9.10 6.04
C LEU A 30 -1.76 9.77 5.95
N VAL A 31 -2.43 9.60 4.81
CA VAL A 31 -3.76 10.12 4.56
C VAL A 31 -4.75 8.97 4.70
N TRP A 32 -5.64 9.04 5.69
CA TRP A 32 -6.58 7.97 6.00
C TRP A 32 -8.01 8.35 5.60
N ALA A 33 -8.48 7.82 4.46
CA ALA A 33 -9.80 8.12 3.91
C ALA A 33 -10.92 7.30 4.59
N SER A 34 -11.11 7.49 5.91
CA SER A 34 -12.02 6.70 6.75
C SER A 34 -13.42 6.56 6.16
N CYS A 35 -13.98 7.63 5.62
CA CYS A 35 -15.37 7.65 5.14
C CYS A 35 -15.56 7.05 3.75
N LEU A 36 -14.48 6.85 2.99
CA LEU A 36 -14.53 6.49 1.57
C LEU A 36 -14.91 5.02 1.36
N GLY A 37 -14.36 4.10 2.16
CA GLY A 37 -14.54 2.66 1.96
C GLY A 37 -15.19 1.90 3.12
N HIS A 38 -15.53 2.58 4.23
CA HIS A 38 -15.87 1.88 5.47
C HIS A 38 -17.25 1.19 5.46
N ASP A 39 -18.30 1.89 5.02
CA ASP A 39 -19.68 1.41 5.17
C ASP A 39 -20.29 0.86 3.86
N PHE A 40 -19.84 1.35 2.71
CA PHE A 40 -20.49 1.08 1.43
C PHE A 40 -19.47 0.85 0.31
N ALA A 41 -19.68 -0.22 -0.46
CA ALA A 41 -18.83 -0.56 -1.61
C ALA A 41 -18.89 0.49 -2.73
N ASN A 42 -19.95 1.31 -2.78
CA ASN A 42 -20.20 2.24 -3.88
C ASN A 42 -19.47 3.59 -3.73
N LYS A 43 -19.08 3.97 -2.51
CA LYS A 43 -18.45 5.27 -2.26
C LYS A 43 -17.10 5.45 -2.98
N PRO A 44 -16.22 4.43 -3.08
CA PRO A 44 -15.01 4.53 -3.89
C PRO A 44 -15.32 4.81 -5.38
N PHE A 45 -16.36 4.20 -5.94
CA PHE A 45 -16.77 4.45 -7.33
C PHE A 45 -17.33 5.86 -7.51
N HIS A 46 -18.08 6.37 -6.53
CA HIS A 46 -18.57 7.75 -6.54
C HIS A 46 -17.42 8.78 -6.56
N ALA A 47 -16.36 8.53 -5.79
CA ALA A 47 -15.22 9.43 -5.70
C ALA A 47 -14.12 9.21 -6.77
N ASP A 48 -14.28 8.22 -7.66
CA ASP A 48 -13.22 7.79 -8.60
C ASP A 48 -12.70 8.96 -9.46
N ALA A 49 -13.63 9.73 -10.05
CA ALA A 49 -13.29 10.89 -10.86
C ALA A 49 -12.56 11.98 -10.07
N ASP A 50 -12.93 12.18 -8.80
CA ASP A 50 -12.30 13.18 -7.93
C ASP A 50 -10.88 12.78 -7.56
N TYR A 51 -10.64 11.50 -7.27
CA TYR A 51 -9.29 10.98 -7.01
C TYR A 51 -8.42 10.98 -8.27
N LEU A 52 -8.98 10.64 -9.43
CA LEU A 52 -8.27 10.75 -10.70
C LEU A 52 -7.79 12.19 -10.94
N GLU A 53 -8.67 13.17 -10.73
CA GLU A 53 -8.33 14.58 -10.89
C GLU A 53 -7.31 15.04 -9.83
N PHE A 54 -7.45 14.61 -8.58
CA PHE A 54 -6.48 14.85 -7.52
C PHE A 54 -5.08 14.36 -7.91
N PHE A 55 -4.94 13.12 -8.39
CA PHE A 55 -3.65 12.57 -8.81
C PHE A 55 -3.07 13.27 -10.04
N LYS A 56 -3.90 13.63 -11.02
CA LYS A 56 -3.46 14.40 -12.20
C LYS A 56 -2.93 15.78 -11.82
N ARG A 57 -3.66 16.50 -10.98
CA ARG A 57 -3.31 17.86 -10.54
C ARG A 57 -2.02 17.88 -9.72
N ASN A 58 -1.80 16.85 -8.89
CA ASN A 58 -0.63 16.74 -8.02
C ASN A 58 0.51 15.92 -8.63
N ARG A 59 0.47 15.64 -9.94
CA ARG A 59 1.42 14.76 -10.64
C ARG A 59 2.88 15.17 -10.43
N ALA A 60 3.19 16.46 -10.40
CA ALA A 60 4.57 16.94 -10.23
C ALA A 60 5.19 16.48 -8.90
N GLU A 61 4.42 16.57 -7.80
CA GLU A 61 4.87 16.11 -6.47
C GLU A 61 4.91 14.58 -6.41
N LEU A 62 3.90 13.92 -6.98
CA LEU A 62 3.77 12.46 -6.96
C LEU A 62 4.80 11.76 -7.86
N ASP A 63 5.24 12.38 -8.96
CA ASP A 63 6.32 11.88 -9.82
C ASP A 63 7.66 11.84 -9.07
N ASN A 64 7.83 12.59 -7.98
CA ASN A 64 9.03 12.58 -7.14
C ASN A 64 8.89 11.72 -5.88
N SER A 65 7.73 11.09 -5.67
CA SER A 65 7.37 10.43 -4.41
C SER A 65 7.10 8.93 -4.60
N PHE A 66 7.35 8.15 -3.55
CA PHE A 66 6.68 6.86 -3.42
C PHE A 66 5.25 7.11 -2.95
N LEU A 67 4.27 6.61 -3.69
CA LEU A 67 2.86 6.67 -3.33
C LEU A 67 2.35 5.25 -3.10
N PHE A 68 1.81 5.00 -1.91
CA PHE A 68 1.13 3.77 -1.55
C PHE A 68 -0.37 4.09 -1.44
N PHE A 69 -1.17 3.56 -2.35
CA PHE A 69 -2.62 3.67 -2.32
C PHE A 69 -3.20 2.30 -1.95
N MET A 70 -3.69 2.17 -0.72
CA MET A 70 -4.06 0.87 -0.16
C MET A 70 -5.25 0.93 0.78
N GLY A 71 -5.95 -0.20 0.90
CA GLY A 71 -6.88 -0.45 2.00
C GLY A 71 -6.16 -1.07 3.20
N ASP A 72 -6.70 -0.85 4.40
CA ASP A 72 -6.30 -1.56 5.62
C ASP A 72 -7.03 -2.90 5.75
N HIS A 73 -8.24 -2.99 5.20
CA HIS A 73 -9.05 -4.21 5.06
C HIS A 73 -10.01 -4.08 3.87
N GLY A 74 -10.61 -5.19 3.42
CA GLY A 74 -11.77 -5.16 2.52
C GLY A 74 -13.08 -4.86 3.26
N LEU A 75 -14.18 -4.67 2.52
CA LEU A 75 -15.46 -4.28 3.15
C LEU A 75 -15.98 -5.36 4.12
N ARG A 76 -16.34 -4.95 5.35
CA ARG A 76 -16.76 -5.85 6.44
C ARG A 76 -18.28 -5.92 6.63
N PHE A 77 -19.05 -5.19 5.83
CA PHE A 77 -20.49 -5.05 5.99
C PHE A 77 -21.24 -5.18 4.65
N GLY A 78 -22.56 -5.40 4.75
CA GLY A 78 -23.46 -5.50 3.59
C GLY A 78 -23.36 -6.83 2.84
N LYS A 79 -24.25 -7.01 1.86
CA LYS A 79 -24.42 -8.30 1.16
C LYS A 79 -23.18 -8.82 0.44
N ILE A 80 -22.19 -7.96 0.15
CA ILE A 80 -20.95 -8.41 -0.49
C ILE A 80 -20.18 -9.40 0.38
N THR A 81 -20.28 -9.30 1.72
CA THR A 81 -19.60 -10.22 2.65
C THR A 81 -20.22 -11.61 2.68
N GLU A 82 -21.40 -11.79 2.09
CA GLU A 82 -22.03 -13.10 1.89
C GLU A 82 -21.43 -13.83 0.67
N THR A 83 -20.69 -13.13 -0.18
CA THR A 83 -20.01 -13.72 -1.35
C THR A 83 -18.66 -14.31 -0.97
N SER A 84 -18.21 -15.33 -1.71
CA SER A 84 -16.91 -15.96 -1.51
C SER A 84 -15.73 -15.01 -1.72
N ILE A 85 -15.88 -14.03 -2.62
CA ILE A 85 -14.87 -13.00 -2.91
C ILE A 85 -14.84 -11.96 -1.79
N GLY A 86 -16.00 -11.44 -1.36
CA GLY A 86 -16.06 -10.46 -0.28
C GLY A 86 -15.46 -10.98 1.03
N GLN A 87 -15.61 -12.29 1.32
CA GLN A 87 -14.96 -12.92 2.48
C GLN A 87 -13.42 -12.94 2.38
N LEU A 88 -12.88 -13.14 1.19
CA LEU A 88 -11.42 -13.11 0.96
C LEU A 88 -10.90 -11.67 1.05
N ASP A 89 -11.61 -10.72 0.46
CA ASP A 89 -11.20 -9.32 0.38
C ASP A 89 -11.06 -8.67 1.76
N ILE A 90 -11.85 -9.10 2.78
CA ILE A 90 -11.72 -8.60 4.16
C ILE A 90 -10.26 -8.63 4.64
N ASN A 91 -9.54 -9.72 4.33
CA ASN A 91 -8.15 -9.94 4.72
C ASN A 91 -7.16 -9.82 3.55
N ASN A 92 -7.63 -9.37 2.37
CA ASN A 92 -6.81 -9.18 1.17
C ASN A 92 -7.08 -7.81 0.52
N PRO A 93 -6.81 -6.70 1.23
CA PRO A 93 -7.04 -5.37 0.67
C PRO A 93 -6.12 -5.10 -0.52
N MET A 94 -6.62 -4.31 -1.46
CA MET A 94 -5.82 -3.80 -2.58
C MET A 94 -4.69 -2.90 -2.08
N MET A 95 -3.51 -3.02 -2.70
CA MET A 95 -2.41 -2.07 -2.59
C MET A 95 -1.84 -1.78 -3.97
N ILE A 96 -1.72 -0.49 -4.30
CA ILE A 96 -1.06 0.01 -5.51
C ILE A 96 0.12 0.86 -5.07
N VAL A 97 1.28 0.61 -5.67
CA VAL A 97 2.51 1.38 -5.40
C VAL A 97 2.94 2.09 -6.68
N SER A 98 3.08 3.42 -6.60
CA SER A 98 3.73 4.23 -7.62
C SER A 98 5.12 4.63 -7.15
N VAL A 99 6.11 4.33 -7.98
CA VAL A 99 7.53 4.63 -7.73
C VAL A 99 7.88 6.02 -8.28
N PRO A 100 8.77 6.80 -7.63
CA PRO A 100 9.30 8.03 -8.18
C PRO A 100 9.80 7.83 -9.62
N ARG A 101 9.43 8.75 -10.53
CA ARG A 101 9.71 8.68 -11.97
C ARG A 101 11.18 8.41 -12.27
N ARG A 102 12.09 9.05 -11.52
CA ARG A 102 13.54 8.90 -11.68
C ARG A 102 14.07 7.48 -11.39
N LEU A 103 13.33 6.69 -10.60
CA LEU A 103 13.72 5.32 -10.24
C LEU A 103 13.10 4.28 -11.18
N ARG A 104 12.12 4.65 -12.02
CA ARG A 104 11.44 3.71 -12.92
C ARG A 104 12.35 3.18 -14.05
N SER A 105 13.48 3.82 -14.30
CA SER A 105 14.51 3.33 -15.23
C SER A 105 15.45 2.31 -14.60
N ASP A 106 15.39 2.10 -13.28
CA ASP A 106 16.14 1.05 -12.60
C ASP A 106 15.48 -0.31 -12.87
N ALA A 107 16.10 -1.09 -13.76
CA ALA A 107 15.58 -2.38 -14.18
C ALA A 107 15.49 -3.39 -13.02
N THR A 108 16.41 -3.31 -12.05
CA THR A 108 16.45 -4.21 -10.89
C THR A 108 15.29 -3.91 -9.96
N LEU A 109 15.09 -2.65 -9.59
CA LEU A 109 13.96 -2.23 -8.76
C LEU A 109 12.62 -2.60 -9.41
N MET A 110 12.45 -2.30 -10.69
CA MET A 110 11.20 -2.60 -11.39
C MET A 110 10.96 -4.10 -11.55
N ALA A 111 12.01 -4.90 -11.75
CA ALA A 111 11.90 -6.37 -11.79
C ALA A 111 11.54 -6.97 -10.42
N ASN A 112 12.12 -6.45 -9.33
CA ASN A 112 11.78 -6.85 -7.97
C ASN A 112 10.31 -6.55 -7.68
N LEU A 113 9.85 -5.32 -7.96
CA LEU A 113 8.46 -4.92 -7.75
C LEU A 113 7.49 -5.79 -8.55
N ASN A 114 7.79 -6.05 -9.83
CA ASN A 114 6.95 -6.91 -10.66
C ASN A 114 6.88 -8.34 -10.08
N THR A 115 8.03 -8.93 -9.74
CA THR A 115 8.09 -10.28 -9.16
C THR A 115 7.36 -10.36 -7.82
N ASN A 116 7.60 -9.40 -6.93
CA ASN A 116 7.05 -9.36 -5.59
C ASN A 116 5.55 -9.03 -5.58
N SER A 117 5.03 -8.37 -6.62
CA SER A 117 3.58 -8.14 -6.78
C SER A 117 2.77 -9.43 -6.93
N HIS A 118 3.43 -10.54 -7.28
CA HIS A 118 2.83 -11.87 -7.37
C HIS A 118 3.06 -12.74 -6.12
N GLN A 119 3.58 -12.15 -5.03
CA GLN A 119 3.86 -12.85 -3.78
C GLN A 119 2.91 -12.43 -2.66
N LEU A 120 2.74 -13.29 -1.65
CA LEU A 120 2.00 -12.93 -0.44
C LEU A 120 2.80 -11.89 0.36
N LEU A 121 2.24 -10.69 0.49
CA LEU A 121 2.76 -9.59 1.30
C LEU A 121 1.87 -9.37 2.52
N SER A 122 2.47 -8.84 3.58
CA SER A 122 1.80 -8.46 4.82
C SER A 122 2.08 -6.99 5.14
N SER A 123 1.33 -6.41 6.09
CA SER A 123 1.60 -5.05 6.58
C SER A 123 3.00 -4.91 7.19
N PHE A 124 3.64 -6.01 7.62
CA PHE A 124 5.02 -5.99 8.07
C PHE A 124 6.01 -5.76 6.93
N ASP A 125 5.71 -6.24 5.72
CA ASP A 125 6.51 -5.99 4.51
C ASP A 125 6.35 -4.54 4.04
N VAL A 126 5.15 -3.96 4.19
CA VAL A 126 4.92 -2.52 3.97
C VAL A 126 5.76 -1.69 4.94
N HIS A 127 5.71 -2.00 6.25
CA HIS A 127 6.55 -1.33 7.24
C HIS A 127 8.05 -1.48 6.91
N ALA A 128 8.50 -2.69 6.55
CA ALA A 128 9.90 -2.91 6.17
C ALA A 128 10.31 -2.15 4.91
N THR A 129 9.39 -1.99 3.96
CA THR A 129 9.60 -1.19 2.75
C THR A 129 9.74 0.30 3.08
N LEU A 130 8.92 0.83 3.98
CA LEU A 130 9.04 2.23 4.41
C LEU A 130 10.38 2.51 5.10
N VAL A 131 10.84 1.57 5.94
CA VAL A 131 12.17 1.65 6.57
C VAL A 131 13.27 1.58 5.51
N ASP A 132 13.19 0.65 4.56
CA ASP A 132 14.17 0.51 3.48
C ASP A 132 14.24 1.76 2.59
N ILE A 133 13.14 2.46 2.34
CA ILE A 133 13.15 3.76 1.66
C ILE A 133 13.97 4.78 2.45
N LEU A 134 13.77 4.88 3.77
CA LEU A 134 14.51 5.83 4.61
C LEU A 134 16.02 5.52 4.59
N ASP A 135 16.40 4.26 4.75
CA ASP A 135 17.82 3.87 4.76
C ASP A 135 18.47 4.05 3.38
N SER A 136 17.77 3.63 2.32
CA SER A 136 18.28 3.63 0.95
C SER A 136 18.56 5.04 0.42
N PHE A 137 17.84 6.04 0.92
CA PHE A 137 17.99 7.44 0.51
C PHE A 137 18.63 8.33 1.57
N ASN A 138 19.18 7.75 2.64
CA ASN A 138 19.82 8.53 3.71
C ASN A 138 21.06 9.31 3.20
N ASP A 139 21.93 8.63 2.45
CA ASP A 139 23.22 9.18 2.00
C ASP A 139 23.44 9.11 0.47
N THR A 140 22.48 8.56 -0.28
CA THR A 140 22.58 8.41 -1.74
C THR A 140 21.28 8.71 -2.45
N THR A 141 21.41 9.20 -3.69
CA THR A 141 20.26 9.36 -4.61
C THR A 141 20.08 8.15 -5.52
N LYS A 142 21.02 7.20 -5.53
CA LYS A 142 21.02 6.00 -6.37
C LYS A 142 21.30 4.76 -5.53
N PRO A 143 20.33 4.32 -4.71
CA PRO A 143 20.46 3.09 -3.96
C PRO A 143 20.55 1.87 -4.88
N ASP A 144 21.21 0.83 -4.36
CA ASP A 144 21.24 -0.48 -4.99
C ASP A 144 20.14 -1.38 -4.40
N PHE A 145 19.28 -1.90 -5.27
CA PHE A 145 18.16 -2.78 -4.94
C PHE A 145 18.42 -4.26 -5.30
N SER A 146 19.64 -4.63 -5.67
CA SER A 146 20.00 -5.98 -6.12
C SER A 146 19.92 -7.03 -5.01
N GLU A 147 20.27 -6.65 -3.78
CA GLU A 147 20.36 -7.58 -2.66
C GLU A 147 19.22 -7.40 -1.65
N THR A 148 18.83 -8.51 -1.03
CA THR A 148 17.98 -8.51 0.15
C THR A 148 18.75 -7.90 1.33
N THR A 149 18.08 -7.06 2.13
CA THR A 149 18.67 -6.43 3.32
C THR A 149 17.86 -6.80 4.58
N PRO A 150 18.02 -8.01 5.13
CA PRO A 150 17.27 -8.43 6.31
C PRO A 150 17.68 -7.59 7.53
N LYS A 151 16.68 -7.00 8.18
CA LYS A 151 16.84 -6.29 9.45
C LYS A 151 16.25 -7.13 10.57
N LYS A 152 17.05 -7.49 11.57
CA LYS A 152 16.66 -8.43 12.65
C LYS A 152 15.49 -7.92 13.49
N GLU A 153 15.36 -6.61 13.59
CA GLU A 153 14.31 -5.89 14.30
C GLU A 153 12.99 -5.85 13.54
N LEU A 154 13.00 -6.08 12.22
CA LEU A 154 11.81 -6.05 11.38
C LEU A 154 11.18 -7.44 11.26
N LYS A 155 9.84 -7.46 11.16
CA LYS A 155 9.04 -8.69 11.00
C LYS A 155 8.71 -9.02 9.54
N GLY A 156 9.01 -8.11 8.62
CA GLY A 156 8.78 -8.26 7.19
C GLY A 156 10.02 -7.96 6.38
N SER A 157 9.92 -8.03 5.07
CA SER A 157 10.98 -7.74 4.12
C SER A 157 10.53 -6.69 3.12
N SER A 158 11.42 -5.76 2.76
CA SER A 158 11.11 -4.75 1.76
C SER A 158 10.82 -5.41 0.41
N PHE A 159 9.70 -5.03 -0.20
CA PHE A 159 9.34 -5.50 -1.54
C PHE A 159 9.98 -4.69 -2.67
N LEU A 160 10.84 -3.71 -2.35
CA LEU A 160 11.72 -3.04 -3.32
C LEU A 160 12.94 -3.90 -3.70
N ARG A 161 13.20 -4.94 -2.91
CA ARG A 161 14.35 -5.85 -3.00
C ARG A 161 13.86 -7.28 -3.27
N PRO A 162 14.73 -8.22 -3.66
CA PRO A 162 14.35 -9.62 -3.68
C PRO A 162 13.85 -10.06 -2.29
N LEU A 163 12.69 -10.71 -2.25
CA LEU A 163 12.17 -11.28 -1.00
C LEU A 163 13.00 -12.49 -0.58
N PRO A 164 13.11 -12.79 0.73
CA PRO A 164 13.83 -13.99 1.20
C PRO A 164 13.34 -15.27 0.54
N MET A 165 14.26 -16.20 0.27
CA MET A 165 13.93 -17.48 -0.35
C MET A 165 12.96 -18.32 0.51
N GLY A 166 12.13 -19.10 -0.16
CA GLY A 166 11.18 -20.02 0.46
C GLY A 166 9.73 -19.60 0.25
N ASP A 167 8.80 -20.49 0.60
CA ASP A 167 7.38 -20.24 0.41
C ASP A 167 6.88 -19.14 1.35
N ARG A 168 6.15 -18.17 0.81
CA ARG A 168 5.47 -17.13 1.58
C ARG A 168 4.01 -17.52 1.79
N ASN A 169 3.69 -17.97 3.00
CA ASN A 169 2.34 -18.40 3.38
C ASN A 169 2.10 -18.09 4.87
N CYS A 170 0.89 -18.35 5.38
CA CYS A 170 0.55 -18.04 6.77
C CYS A 170 1.34 -18.82 7.83
N LYS A 171 2.10 -19.86 7.46
CA LYS A 171 3.00 -20.59 8.37
C LYS A 171 4.38 -19.95 8.45
N THR A 172 4.82 -19.28 7.37
CA THR A 172 6.16 -18.70 7.25
C THR A 172 6.17 -17.20 7.50
N LEU A 173 5.04 -16.52 7.28
CA LEU A 173 4.86 -15.12 7.59
C LEU A 173 4.16 -14.95 8.95
N PRO A 174 4.39 -13.84 9.68
CA PRO A 174 3.75 -13.56 10.96
C PRO A 174 2.29 -13.11 10.79
N ILE A 175 1.49 -13.90 10.08
CA ILE A 175 0.06 -13.67 9.84
C ILE A 175 -0.71 -14.55 10.83
N PRO A 176 -1.47 -13.96 11.77
CA PRO A 176 -2.33 -14.74 12.66
C PRO A 176 -3.31 -15.61 11.86
N PHE A 177 -3.57 -16.83 12.33
CA PHE A 177 -4.36 -17.82 11.60
C PHE A 177 -5.76 -17.31 11.23
N GLN A 178 -6.40 -16.49 12.08
CA GLN A 178 -7.71 -15.90 11.80
C GLN A 178 -7.73 -14.90 10.63
N TYR A 179 -6.56 -14.38 10.22
CA TYR A 179 -6.41 -13.48 9.07
C TYR A 179 -5.82 -14.19 7.85
N CYS A 180 -5.56 -15.50 7.95
CA CYS A 180 -5.04 -16.25 6.83
C CYS A 180 -6.10 -16.43 5.74
N ILE A 181 -5.78 -16.00 4.51
CA ILE A 181 -6.66 -16.15 3.35
C ILE A 181 -6.48 -17.51 2.64
N CYS A 182 -5.43 -18.26 2.97
CA CYS A 182 -5.21 -19.59 2.40
C CYS A 182 -6.32 -20.53 2.87
N ARG A 183 -7.07 -21.08 1.93
CA ARG A 183 -8.06 -22.13 2.22
C ARG A 183 -7.32 -23.45 2.40
N VAL A 184 -7.44 -24.03 3.60
CA VAL A 184 -7.01 -25.41 3.85
C VAL A 184 -8.23 -26.31 3.77
N GLU A 185 -8.09 -27.46 3.11
CA GLU A 185 -9.13 -28.48 3.15
C GLU A 185 -9.30 -28.97 4.58
N LYS A 186 -10.55 -29.03 5.03
CA LYS A 186 -10.88 -29.53 6.35
C LYS A 186 -10.92 -31.05 6.27
N GLU A 187 -9.93 -31.73 6.82
CA GLU A 187 -10.01 -33.17 7.04
C GLU A 187 -10.86 -33.44 8.28
N ASN A 188 -11.85 -34.35 8.17
CA ASN A 188 -12.58 -34.84 9.33
C ASN A 188 -11.67 -35.82 10.06
N VAL A 189 -11.10 -35.38 11.19
CA VAL A 189 -10.37 -36.24 12.14
C VAL A 189 -11.34 -36.76 13.18
#